data_AF-A0A2A9HAB4-F1
#
_entry.id   AF-A0A2A9HAB4-F1
#
_cell.length_a   1.000
_cell.length_b   1.000
_cell.length_c   1.000
_cell.angle_alpha   90.00
_cell.angle_beta   90.00
_cell.angle_gamma   90.00
#
_symmetry.space_group_name_H-M   'P 1'
#
loop_
_entity.id
_entity.type
_entity.pdbx_description
1 polymer ?
#
loop_
_entity_poly.entity_id
_entity_poly.type
_entity_poly.pdbx_seq_one_letter_code
_entity_poly.pdbx_strand_id
1 'polypeptide(L)' 'MYPDDDDDRIPLGPPADDRDLGPDERDRDLMDGTWEQQYYSGQLRTRDWNTIALGIAILVVLALVLPMLLVVFR' A
#
# COMPACT_ATOMS: atom_id res chain seq x y z
N MET A 1 -39.64 -2.49 -32.82
CA MET A 1 -38.99 -3.63 -32.16
C MET A 1 -37.73 -3.06 -31.52
N TYR A 2 -37.79 -2.75 -30.23
CA TYR A 2 -36.63 -2.29 -29.46
C TYR A 2 -35.80 -3.52 -29.10
N PRO A 3 -34.48 -3.52 -29.27
CA PRO A 3 -33.64 -4.60 -28.73
C PRO A 3 -33.73 -4.57 -27.21
N ASP A 4 -33.93 -5.75 -26.62
CA ASP A 4 -34.00 -5.95 -25.18
C ASP A 4 -32.62 -5.64 -24.56
N ASP A 5 -32.51 -4.51 -23.86
CA ASP A 5 -31.35 -4.06 -23.06
C ASP A 5 -31.18 -4.92 -21.78
N ASP A 6 -31.28 -6.25 -21.88
CA ASP A 6 -31.21 -7.16 -20.73
C ASP A 6 -29.77 -7.57 -20.35
N ASP A 7 -28.76 -7.17 -21.14
CA ASP A 7 -27.35 -7.57 -20.95
C ASP A 7 -26.53 -6.67 -20.00
N ASP A 8 -27.11 -5.57 -19.49
CA ASP A 8 -26.43 -4.65 -18.56
C ASP A 8 -26.73 -4.95 -17.07
N ARG A 9 -27.22 -6.15 -16.75
CA ARG A 9 -27.44 -6.54 -15.36
C ARG A 9 -26.10 -6.82 -14.68
N ILE A 10 -25.60 -5.80 -13.98
CA ILE A 10 -24.52 -5.92 -13.02
C ILE A 10 -24.88 -7.07 -12.06
N PRO A 11 -24.06 -8.11 -11.90
CA PRO A 11 -24.36 -9.18 -10.98
C PRO A 11 -24.36 -8.62 -9.55
N LEU A 12 -25.55 -8.39 -9.00
CA LEU A 12 -25.69 -8.13 -7.57
C LEU A 12 -25.22 -9.40 -6.85
N GLY A 13 -24.32 -9.23 -5.88
CA GLY A 13 -23.90 -10.30 -4.99
C GLY A 13 -25.08 -10.94 -4.25
N PRO A 14 -24.83 -11.98 -3.43
CA PRO A 14 -25.89 -12.62 -2.65
C PRO A 14 -26.73 -11.57 -1.90
N PRO A 15 -28.06 -11.77 -1.78
CA PRO A 15 -28.93 -10.81 -1.12
C PRO A 15 -28.37 -10.52 0.27
N ALA A 16 -28.02 -9.26 0.49
CA ALA A 16 -27.60 -8.78 1.81
C ALA A 16 -28.74 -9.12 2.79
N ASP A 17 -28.39 -9.69 3.95
CA ASP A 17 -29.38 -9.95 5.00
C ASP A 17 -30.02 -8.61 5.38
N ASP A 18 -31.31 -8.45 5.05
CA ASP A 18 -32.10 -7.21 5.15
C ASP A 18 -32.15 -6.59 6.56
N ARG A 19 -31.51 -7.22 7.55
CA ARG A 19 -31.46 -6.82 8.96
C ARG A 19 -30.32 -5.86 9.28
N ASP A 20 -29.37 -5.68 8.37
CA ASP A 20 -28.24 -4.75 8.52
C ASP A 20 -28.17 -3.76 7.34
N LEU A 21 -29.30 -3.07 7.10
CA LEU A 21 -29.42 -1.95 6.14
C LEU A 21 -28.88 -0.63 6.70
N GLY A 22 -28.10 -0.69 7.79
CA GLY A 22 -27.35 0.47 8.27
C GLY A 22 -26.22 0.79 7.28
N PRO A 23 -25.70 2.03 7.28
CA PRO A 23 -24.53 2.36 6.47
C PRO A 23 -23.41 1.36 6.76
N ASP A 24 -23.03 0.60 5.74
CA ASP A 24 -21.93 -0.35 5.87
C ASP A 24 -20.61 0.41 6.07
N GLU A 25 -19.51 -0.32 6.26
CA GLU A 25 -18.20 0.32 6.46
C GLU A 25 -17.78 1.17 5.26
N ARG A 26 -18.32 0.86 4.07
CA ARG A 26 -18.07 1.51 2.78
C ARG A 26 -19.04 2.67 2.48
N ASP A 27 -20.12 2.80 3.24
CA ASP A 27 -20.97 3.97 3.20
C ASP A 27 -20.50 4.99 4.24
N ARG A 28 -19.95 4.50 5.36
CA ARG A 28 -19.38 5.34 6.42
C ARG A 28 -18.14 6.11 5.95
N ASP A 29 -17.22 5.42 5.27
CA ASP A 29 -16.00 6.03 4.73
C ASP A 29 -16.28 7.09 3.63
N LEU A 30 -17.39 6.93 2.89
CA LEU A 30 -17.90 7.90 1.92
C LEU A 30 -18.53 9.12 2.58
N MET A 31 -19.21 8.96 3.72
CA MET A 31 -19.84 10.07 4.44
C MET A 31 -18.87 10.87 5.30
N ASP A 32 -17.82 10.24 5.83
CA ASP A 32 -16.84 10.87 6.72
C ASP A 32 -15.58 11.36 6.00
N GLY A 33 -15.42 11.03 4.72
CA GLY A 33 -14.26 11.40 3.89
C GLY A 33 -12.96 10.72 4.31
N THR A 34 -13.01 9.72 5.19
CA THR A 34 -11.84 8.96 5.64
C THR A 34 -11.23 8.14 4.50
N TRP A 35 -12.05 7.75 3.51
CA TRP A 35 -11.57 7.11 2.28
C TRP A 35 -10.62 8.01 1.50
N GLU A 36 -11.00 9.26 1.24
CA GLU A 36 -10.18 10.24 0.53
C GLU A 36 -8.91 10.53 1.33
N GLN A 37 -9.04 10.62 2.64
CA GLN A 37 -7.90 10.85 3.52
C GLN A 37 -6.91 9.68 3.46
N GLN A 38 -7.35 8.42 3.50
CA GLN A 38 -6.45 7.27 3.35
C GLN A 38 -5.88 7.15 1.94
N TYR A 39 -6.70 7.33 0.91
CA TYR A 39 -6.31 7.23 -0.49
C TYR A 39 -5.30 8.32 -0.90
N TYR A 40 -5.52 9.57 -0.48
CA TYR A 40 -4.63 10.70 -0.74
C TYR A 40 -3.53 10.90 0.32
N SER A 41 -3.63 10.27 1.51
CA SER A 41 -2.53 10.26 2.49
C SER A 41 -1.27 9.61 1.94
N GLY A 42 -1.39 8.91 0.81
CA GLY A 42 -0.28 8.52 -0.05
C GLY A 42 0.84 7.93 0.77
N GLN A 43 0.50 6.98 1.66
CA GLN A 43 1.40 6.33 2.61
C GLN A 43 2.65 7.18 2.87
N LEU A 44 2.54 8.21 3.70
CA LEU A 44 3.66 9.03 4.18
C LEU A 44 4.71 8.12 4.84
N ARG A 45 5.52 7.43 4.02
CA ARG A 45 6.65 6.62 4.42
C ARG A 45 7.72 7.61 4.81
N THR A 46 7.70 7.99 6.08
CA THR A 46 8.78 8.75 6.69
C THR A 46 10.06 7.94 6.51
N ARG A 47 10.95 8.43 5.66
CA ARG A 47 12.17 7.70 5.34
C ARG A 47 13.14 7.84 6.51
N ASP A 48 13.56 6.71 7.07
CA ASP A 48 14.54 6.70 8.15
C ASP A 48 15.96 6.94 7.60
N TRP A 49 16.40 8.19 7.69
CA TRP A 49 17.73 8.61 7.25
C TRP A 49 18.85 8.01 8.09
N ASN A 50 18.60 7.63 9.35
CA ASN A 50 19.60 7.02 10.21
C ASN A 50 19.93 5.61 9.71
N THR A 51 18.90 4.82 9.39
CA THR A 51 19.07 3.50 8.79
C THR A 51 19.80 3.56 7.45
N ILE A 52 19.48 4.54 6.60
CA ILE A 52 20.18 4.75 5.32
C ILE A 52 21.66 5.11 5.55
N ALA A 53 21.94 6.05 6.45
CA ALA A 53 23.30 6.48 6.77
C ALA A 53 24.14 5.32 7.33
N LEU A 54 23.55 4.50 8.20
CA LEU A 54 24.20 3.30 8.73
C LEU A 54 24.57 2.31 7.62
N GLY A 55 23.65 2.05 6.68
CA GLY A 55 23.92 1.18 5.53
C GLY A 55 25.08 1.69 4.68
N ILE A 56 25.13 2.99 4.39
CA ILE A 56 26.23 3.61 3.65
C ILE A 56 27.55 3.49 4.42
N ALA A 57 27.55 3.75 5.73
CA ALA A 57 28.74 3.64 6.57
C ALA A 57 29.34 2.22 6.55
N ILE A 58 28.49 1.18 6.63
CA ILE A 58 28.93 -0.22 6.54
C ILE A 58 29.58 -0.50 5.19
N LEU A 59 28.98 -0.05 4.08
CA LEU A 59 29.55 -0.24 2.74
C LEU A 59 30.93 0.42 2.58
N VAL A 60 31.10 1.63 3.13
CA VAL A 60 32.40 2.33 3.12
C VAL A 60 33.44 1.57 3.92
N VAL A 61 33.10 1.12 5.13
CA VAL A 61 34.02 0.31 5.95
C VAL A 61 34.39 -0.99 5.23
N LEU A 62 33.41 -1.67 4.62
CA LEU A 62 33.66 -2.90 3.87
C LEU A 62 34.60 -2.67 2.69
N ALA A 63 34.43 -1.56 1.96
CA ALA A 63 35.29 -1.18 0.85
C ALA A 63 36.75 -0.88 1.26
N LEU A 64 36.96 -0.42 2.50
CA LEU A 64 38.30 -0.21 3.07
C LEU A 64 38.92 -1.50 3.60
N VAL A 65 38.12 -2.35 4.26
CA VAL A 65 38.60 -3.57 4.92
C VAL A 65 38.87 -4.70 3.92
N LEU A 66 38.00 -4.91 2.92
CA LEU A 66 38.17 -5.95 1.91
C LEU A 66 39.55 -5.97 1.24
N PRO A 67 40.08 -4.86 0.69
CA PRO A 67 41.39 -4.87 0.04
C PRO A 67 42.52 -5.17 1.03
N MET A 68 42.42 -4.74 2.30
CA MET A 68 43.42 -5.12 3.32
C MET A 68 43.43 -6.63 3.54
N LEU A 69 42.26 -7.26 3.68
CA LEU A 69 42.18 -8.71 3.87
C LEU A 69 42.72 -9.45 2.64
N LEU A 70 42.36 -9.02 1.43
CA LEU A 70 42.86 -9.63 0.20
C LEU A 70 44.39 -9.56 0.08
N VAL A 71 45.01 -8.49 0.57
CA VAL A 71 46.48 -8.36 0.59
C VAL A 71 47.11 -9.25 1.66
N VAL A 72 46.54 -9.33 2.86
CA VAL A 72 47.08 -10.12 3.97
C VAL A 72 46.97 -11.64 3.71
N PHE A 73 45.91 -12.08 3.04
CA PHE A 73 45.64 -13.50 2.76
C PHE A 73 46.06 -13.94 1.36
N ARG A 74 46.74 -13.09 0.58
CA ARG A 74 47.38 -13.44 -0.70
C ARG A 74 48.71 -14.14 -0.47
#